data_AF-A0A835K856-F1
#
_entry.id   AF-A0A835K856-F1
#
_cell.length_a   1.000
_cell.length_b   1.000
_cell.length_c   1.000
_cell.angle_alpha   90.00
_cell.angle_beta   90.00
_cell.angle_gamma   90.00
#
_symmetry.space_group_name_H-M   'P 1'
#
loop_
_entity.id
_entity.type
_entity.pdbx_description
1 polymer ?
#
loop_
_entity_poly.entity_id
_entity_poly.type
_entity_poly.pdbx_seq_one_letter_code
_entity_poly.pdbx_strand_id
1 'polypeptide(L)'
;MASSIFNAPCSAPSVKGKNYDGLKPAVHGNLRFNAARNPSIEGCPKRVIIVRASEKKDGPVKKLGLSDAECEAAVAAGNVPEAPPVRPKPAAPAGTPVVPSLPLSRRPRRNRKSPAFRASFQETSISPANFVYPLFIHEGEEDTPIGAMPGCYRLGWRHGLVEEVAKARDVGVNSIVLFPKVPDALKTSTGDEAYNDNGLVPRAIRLLKDKYPDLVIYTDVALDPYSSDGHDGIVREDGVIMNDETVFQLCKQAVSQARAGADVVSPSDMMDGRVGAIREALDGEGFQHVSIMSYTAKYASSFYGPFREALDSNPRFGDKKTYQMNPANYREALVEAYADESEGADILLVKPGLPYLDIIRLLRDKSPLPIAAYQVSGEYSMIKAGGALKMIDEERVMMESLMCLRRAGADVILTYFALQAARCLCGEKR
;
A
#
# COMPACT_ATOMS: atom_id res chain seq x y z
N MET A 1 47.78 -27.25 -12.00
CA MET A 1 48.50 -28.04 -10.98
C MET A 1 48.13 -27.50 -9.61
N ALA A 2 47.87 -28.42 -8.68
CA ALA A 2 47.12 -28.31 -7.42
C ALA A 2 47.29 -27.01 -6.59
N SER A 3 46.18 -26.44 -6.13
CA SER A 3 46.17 -25.49 -5.01
C SER A 3 45.67 -26.18 -3.73
N SER A 4 46.50 -26.12 -2.71
CA SER A 4 46.37 -26.72 -1.39
C SER A 4 45.31 -26.02 -0.54
N ILE A 5 44.50 -26.82 0.13
CA ILE A 5 43.49 -26.44 1.13
C ILE A 5 44.21 -26.19 2.47
N PHE A 6 43.97 -25.04 3.10
CA PHE A 6 44.34 -24.78 4.49
C PHE A 6 43.09 -24.75 5.37
N ASN A 7 42.99 -25.72 6.28
CA ASN A 7 42.03 -25.73 7.39
C ASN A 7 42.65 -25.03 8.61
N ALA A 8 41.93 -24.08 9.20
CA ALA A 8 42.24 -23.50 10.51
C ALA A 8 41.11 -23.85 11.50
N PRO A 9 41.43 -24.30 12.74
CA PRO A 9 40.42 -24.62 13.74
C PRO A 9 40.10 -23.39 14.61
N CYS A 10 38.83 -23.04 14.75
CA CYS A 10 38.37 -22.12 15.79
C CYS A 10 37.65 -22.91 16.90
N SER A 11 38.33 -23.07 18.01
CA SER A 11 37.77 -23.51 19.29
C SER A 11 37.38 -22.27 20.13
N ALA A 12 36.11 -22.19 20.52
CA ALA A 12 35.65 -21.39 21.66
C ALA A 12 34.44 -22.07 22.31
N PRO A 13 34.26 -21.98 23.65
CA PRO A 13 33.59 -23.00 24.45
C PRO A 13 32.08 -22.77 24.63
N SER A 14 31.35 -23.87 24.86
CA SER A 14 29.91 -23.87 25.15
C SER A 14 29.60 -23.30 26.54
N VAL A 15 28.64 -22.40 26.62
CA VAL A 15 28.00 -22.01 27.89
C VAL A 15 26.57 -22.56 27.88
N LYS A 16 26.34 -23.57 28.72
CA LYS A 16 25.01 -24.07 29.09
C LYS A 16 24.43 -23.23 30.23
N GLY A 17 23.14 -22.92 30.11
CA GLY A 17 22.19 -22.93 31.23
C GLY A 17 22.10 -21.68 32.12
N LYS A 18 21.16 -20.78 31.78
CA LYS A 18 20.37 -20.06 32.78
C LYS A 18 18.90 -20.05 32.35
N ASN A 19 18.06 -20.61 33.22
CA ASN A 19 16.61 -20.71 33.10
C ASN A 19 15.98 -19.31 33.03
N TYR A 20 15.11 -19.10 32.05
CA TYR A 20 14.17 -17.99 32.01
C TYR A 20 12.81 -18.55 32.43
N ASP A 21 12.36 -18.22 33.66
CA ASP A 21 11.01 -18.54 34.12
C ASP A 21 10.01 -17.59 33.46
N GLY A 22 9.15 -18.19 32.62
CA GLY A 22 8.09 -17.51 31.89
C GLY A 22 6.97 -17.01 32.80
N LEU A 23 6.59 -15.75 32.61
CA LEU A 23 5.35 -15.20 33.14
C LEU A 23 4.17 -15.76 32.31
N LYS A 24 3.35 -16.59 32.96
CA LYS A 24 2.08 -17.11 32.45
C LYS A 24 1.04 -15.99 32.28
N PRO A 25 0.17 -16.02 31.25
CA PRO A 25 -0.96 -15.10 31.17
C PRO A 25 -2.08 -15.54 32.12
N ALA A 26 -2.53 -14.62 32.97
CA ALA A 26 -3.67 -14.81 33.85
C ALA A 26 -4.99 -14.65 33.07
N VAL A 27 -5.89 -15.60 33.27
CA VAL A 27 -7.26 -15.65 32.74
C VAL A 27 -8.23 -15.08 33.80
N HIS A 28 -9.31 -14.49 33.30
CA HIS A 28 -10.56 -14.05 33.96
C HIS A 28 -10.67 -12.61 34.50
N GLY A 29 -11.49 -11.84 33.80
CA GLY A 29 -12.19 -10.65 34.31
C GLY A 29 -13.45 -10.40 33.48
N ASN A 30 -14.60 -10.87 33.97
CA ASN A 30 -15.93 -10.67 33.39
C ASN A 30 -16.26 -9.17 33.25
N LEU A 31 -16.63 -8.72 32.05
CA LEU A 31 -17.36 -7.46 31.85
C LEU A 31 -18.64 -7.74 31.07
N ARG A 32 -19.77 -7.55 31.77
CA ARG A 32 -21.13 -7.70 31.29
C ARG A 32 -21.48 -6.57 30.31
N PHE A 33 -21.97 -6.91 29.12
CA PHE A 33 -22.67 -6.00 28.24
C PHE A 33 -24.14 -5.93 28.63
N ASN A 34 -24.65 -4.74 28.93
CA ASN A 34 -26.08 -4.48 29.05
C ASN A 34 -26.62 -3.93 27.73
N ALA A 35 -27.72 -4.53 27.29
CA ALA A 35 -28.46 -4.18 26.09
C ALA A 35 -29.47 -3.04 26.30
N ALA A 36 -29.92 -2.52 25.15
CA ALA A 36 -31.13 -1.74 24.87
C ALA A 36 -31.02 -0.20 24.91
N ARG A 37 -31.21 0.43 23.73
CA ARG A 37 -32.52 0.93 23.24
C ARG A 37 -32.40 1.64 21.88
N ASN A 38 -33.34 1.35 20.97
CA ASN A 38 -33.65 2.13 19.75
C ASN A 38 -34.11 3.56 20.10
N PRO A 39 -33.97 4.52 19.17
CA PRO A 39 -35.19 5.02 18.52
C PRO A 39 -35.08 5.38 17.02
N SER A 40 -36.20 5.09 16.34
CA SER A 40 -36.86 5.75 15.19
C SER A 40 -36.09 6.69 14.24
N ILE A 41 -36.23 6.37 12.95
CA ILE A 41 -35.85 7.15 11.76
C ILE A 41 -36.97 8.14 11.43
N GLU A 42 -36.66 9.44 11.33
CA GLU A 42 -37.50 10.43 10.64
C GLU A 42 -36.65 11.36 9.74
N GLY A 43 -37.07 11.45 8.48
CA GLY A 43 -37.08 12.65 7.63
C GLY A 43 -35.81 13.48 7.46
N CYS A 44 -35.13 13.32 6.30
CA CYS A 44 -34.07 14.21 5.83
C CYS A 44 -34.65 15.47 5.15
N PRO A 45 -34.16 16.70 5.48
CA PRO A 45 -34.23 17.82 4.56
C PRO A 45 -32.83 18.24 4.07
N LYS A 46 -32.74 18.45 2.75
CA LYS A 46 -31.58 19.00 2.03
C LYS A 46 -31.00 20.22 2.75
N ARG A 47 -29.68 20.23 3.02
CA ARG A 47 -28.99 21.43 3.53
C ARG A 47 -27.85 21.88 2.61
N VAL A 48 -27.99 23.14 2.21
CA VAL A 48 -27.00 23.99 1.56
C VAL A 48 -25.77 24.13 2.45
N ILE A 49 -24.58 24.05 1.85
CA ILE A 49 -23.28 24.14 2.52
C ILE A 49 -23.10 25.57 3.06
N ILE A 50 -23.11 25.71 4.39
CA ILE A 50 -22.60 26.89 5.09
C ILE A 50 -21.37 26.44 5.87
N VAL A 51 -20.20 27.02 5.53
CA VAL A 51 -18.96 26.84 6.27
C VAL A 51 -19.12 27.54 7.62
N ARG A 52 -19.44 26.78 8.68
CA ARG A 52 -19.42 27.27 10.06
C ARG A 52 -18.03 27.08 10.65
N ALA A 53 -17.38 28.18 11.03
CA ALA A 53 -16.27 28.15 11.97
C ALA A 53 -16.73 27.49 13.28
N SER A 54 -15.90 26.61 13.83
CA SER A 54 -16.14 25.84 15.05
C SER A 54 -16.66 26.70 16.21
N GLU A 55 -17.89 26.46 16.65
CA GLU A 55 -18.41 26.93 17.95
C GLU A 55 -18.45 25.77 18.96
N LYS A 56 -18.10 26.13 20.21
CA LYS A 56 -18.11 25.36 21.47
C LYS A 56 -16.83 24.62 21.86
N LYS A 57 -15.93 25.38 22.48
CA LYS A 57 -15.27 24.96 23.73
C LYS A 57 -15.95 25.71 24.89
N ASP A 58 -16.72 25.00 25.71
CA ASP A 58 -17.26 25.55 26.95
C ASP A 58 -16.15 25.60 28.02
N GLY A 59 -15.63 26.80 28.19
CA GLY A 59 -14.65 27.24 29.19
C GLY A 59 -14.40 28.74 28.91
N PRO A 60 -14.06 29.57 29.91
CA PRO A 60 -13.93 31.01 29.68
C PRO A 60 -12.72 31.28 28.80
N VAL A 61 -12.92 31.29 27.48
CA VAL A 61 -11.95 31.82 26.53
C VAL A 61 -11.99 33.32 26.73
N LYS A 62 -10.97 33.86 27.42
CA LYS A 62 -10.70 35.31 27.41
C LYS A 62 -10.70 35.76 25.95
N LYS A 63 -11.72 36.51 25.52
CA LYS A 63 -11.70 37.27 24.26
C LYS A 63 -10.51 38.22 24.35
N LEU A 64 -9.40 37.85 23.71
CA LEU A 64 -8.24 38.70 23.54
C LEU A 64 -8.38 39.35 22.16
N GLY A 65 -9.03 40.50 22.11
CA GLY A 65 -9.11 41.33 20.89
C GLY A 65 -10.48 41.99 20.67
N LEU A 66 -10.44 43.12 19.94
CA LEU A 66 -11.60 43.76 19.31
C LEU A 66 -12.27 42.76 18.35
N SER A 67 -13.58 42.89 18.13
CA SER A 67 -14.27 42.18 17.05
C SER A 67 -13.85 42.70 15.67
N ASP A 68 -14.10 41.92 14.62
CA ASP A 68 -13.73 42.30 13.23
C ASP A 68 -14.30 43.68 12.85
N ALA A 69 -15.56 43.95 13.19
CA ALA A 69 -16.22 45.24 12.95
C ALA A 69 -15.60 46.40 13.76
N GLU A 70 -15.13 46.15 14.98
CA GLU A 70 -14.46 47.15 15.81
C GLU A 70 -13.03 47.43 15.32
N CYS A 71 -12.32 46.42 14.81
CA CYS A 71 -11.04 46.57 14.14
C CYS A 71 -11.18 47.41 12.86
N GLU A 72 -12.19 47.12 12.03
CA GLU A 72 -12.46 47.88 10.81
C GLU A 72 -12.81 49.35 11.11
N ALA A 73 -13.68 49.58 12.09
CA ALA A 73 -14.03 50.93 12.52
C ALA A 73 -12.84 51.71 13.11
N ALA A 74 -11.99 51.05 13.89
CA ALA A 74 -10.78 51.66 14.45
C ALA A 74 -9.77 52.05 13.35
N VAL A 75 -9.55 51.17 12.37
CA VAL A 75 -8.69 51.45 11.21
C VAL A 75 -9.26 52.60 10.37
N ALA A 76 -10.58 52.61 10.11
CA ALA A 76 -11.25 53.68 9.38
C ALA A 76 -11.19 55.04 10.10
N ALA A 77 -11.18 55.04 11.43
CA ALA A 77 -11.03 56.23 12.27
C ALA A 77 -9.57 56.69 12.45
N GLY A 78 -8.60 56.04 11.80
CA GLY A 78 -7.16 56.36 11.92
C GLY A 78 -6.48 55.78 13.16
N ASN A 79 -7.19 55.00 13.98
CA ASN A 79 -6.67 54.29 15.14
C ASN A 79 -6.14 52.91 14.73
N VAL A 80 -5.13 52.91 13.85
CA VAL A 80 -4.48 51.67 13.39
C VAL A 80 -3.75 51.03 14.60
N PRO A 81 -4.04 49.76 14.94
CA PRO A 81 -3.33 49.09 16.02
C PRO A 81 -1.83 49.06 15.74
N GLU A 82 -1.01 49.41 16.74
CA GLU A 82 0.44 49.22 16.63
C GLU A 82 0.75 47.74 16.37
N ALA A 83 1.77 47.50 15.54
CA ALA A 83 2.23 46.15 15.27
C ALA A 83 2.54 45.45 16.61
N PRO A 84 2.13 44.20 16.81
CA PRO A 84 2.41 43.48 18.04
C PRO A 84 3.90 43.53 18.35
N PRO A 85 4.30 43.78 19.61
CA PRO A 85 5.71 43.79 19.98
C PRO A 85 6.35 42.45 19.58
N VAL A 86 7.55 42.52 19.00
CA VAL A 86 8.29 41.33 18.59
C VAL A 86 8.42 40.42 19.81
N ARG A 87 7.90 39.18 19.72
CA ARG A 87 7.95 38.24 20.85
C ARG A 87 9.39 38.13 21.33
N PRO A 88 9.67 38.33 22.63
CA PRO A 88 11.02 38.25 23.15
C PRO A 88 11.57 36.86 22.85
N LYS A 89 12.77 36.82 22.28
CA LYS A 89 13.46 35.57 21.98
C LYS A 89 13.68 34.83 23.31
N PRO A 90 13.29 33.55 23.42
CA PRO A 90 13.55 32.77 24.63
C PRO A 90 15.05 32.85 24.99
N ALA A 91 15.34 32.98 26.29
CA ALA A 91 16.71 32.95 26.77
C ALA A 91 17.38 31.63 26.37
N ALA A 92 18.65 31.71 25.98
CA ALA A 92 19.43 30.51 25.72
C ALA A 92 19.66 29.74 27.04
N PRO A 93 19.84 28.39 26.99
CA PRO A 93 20.21 27.63 28.17
C PRO A 93 21.45 28.21 28.88
N ALA A 94 21.50 28.12 30.21
CA ALA A 94 22.67 28.53 30.99
C ALA A 94 23.92 27.78 30.51
N GLY A 95 25.06 28.48 30.44
CA GLY A 95 26.31 27.92 29.92
C GLY A 95 26.42 27.91 28.37
N THR A 96 25.45 28.46 27.65
CA THR A 96 25.57 28.64 26.19
C THR A 96 26.76 29.56 25.88
N PRO A 97 27.75 29.13 25.08
CA PRO A 97 28.91 29.95 24.75
C PRO A 97 28.51 31.16 23.90
N VAL A 98 29.12 32.31 24.19
CA VAL A 98 28.98 33.52 23.38
C VAL A 98 29.96 33.40 22.22
N VAL A 99 29.44 33.20 21.01
CA VAL A 99 30.24 33.06 19.79
C VAL A 99 29.82 34.10 18.73
N PRO A 100 30.76 34.58 17.89
CA PRO A 100 30.41 35.43 16.77
C PRO A 100 29.55 34.69 15.74
N SER A 101 28.77 35.44 14.97
CA SER A 101 27.94 34.87 13.91
C SER A 101 28.80 34.38 12.75
N LEU A 102 28.51 33.17 12.24
CA LEU A 102 29.17 32.64 11.05
C LEU A 102 28.81 33.48 9.80
N PRO A 103 29.79 33.86 8.95
CA PRO A 103 29.57 34.66 7.74
C PRO A 103 29.04 33.81 6.58
N LEU A 104 27.76 33.40 6.65
CA LEU A 104 27.12 32.52 5.65
C LEU A 104 26.11 33.28 4.77
N SER A 105 26.23 33.12 3.45
CA SER A 105 25.26 33.63 2.46
C SER A 105 24.01 32.75 2.36
N ARG A 106 24.19 31.41 2.37
CA ARG A 106 23.10 30.42 2.27
C ARG A 106 22.76 29.83 3.65
N ARG A 107 21.46 29.83 4.00
CA ARG A 107 20.97 29.25 5.26
C ARG A 107 19.68 28.44 5.02
N PRO A 108 19.79 27.17 4.58
CA PRO A 108 18.62 26.34 4.24
C PRO A 108 17.59 26.17 5.37
N ARG A 109 18.01 26.28 6.65
CA ARG A 109 17.10 26.29 7.81
C ARG A 109 16.03 27.39 7.75
N ARG A 110 16.25 28.47 6.99
CA ARG A 110 15.25 29.55 6.80
C ARG A 110 13.94 29.04 6.21
N ASN A 111 14.00 28.04 5.31
CA ASN A 111 12.81 27.44 4.71
C ASN A 111 12.14 26.40 5.64
N ARG A 112 12.77 26.06 6.77
CA ARG A 112 12.27 25.04 7.73
C ARG A 112 11.75 25.64 9.04
N LYS A 113 11.81 26.97 9.18
CA LYS A 113 11.67 27.71 10.45
C LYS A 113 10.30 27.59 11.12
N SER A 114 9.24 27.31 10.37
CA SER A 114 7.90 27.10 10.91
C SER A 114 7.14 26.05 10.09
N PRO A 115 6.08 25.44 10.64
CA PRO A 115 5.21 24.53 9.90
C PRO A 115 4.67 25.15 8.61
N ALA A 116 4.21 26.41 8.64
CA ALA A 116 3.71 27.13 7.47
C ALA A 116 4.77 27.28 6.37
N PHE A 117 6.02 27.61 6.73
CA PHE A 117 7.13 27.68 5.77
C PHE A 117 7.45 26.31 5.17
N ARG A 118 7.46 25.25 5.97
CA ARG A 118 7.69 23.89 5.45
C ARG A 118 6.59 23.45 4.49
N ALA A 119 5.32 23.71 4.83
CA ALA A 119 4.17 23.38 3.99
C ALA A 119 4.21 24.11 2.64
N SER A 120 4.56 25.42 2.64
CA SER A 120 4.64 26.22 1.40
C SER A 120 5.71 25.77 0.41
N PHE A 121 6.74 25.04 0.87
CA PHE A 121 7.83 24.55 0.03
C PHE A 121 7.85 23.02 -0.08
N GLN A 122 6.76 22.35 0.29
CA GLN A 122 6.65 20.91 0.20
C GLN A 122 6.50 20.50 -1.27
N GLU A 123 7.43 19.67 -1.75
CA GLU A 123 7.50 19.23 -3.14
C GLU A 123 6.57 18.02 -3.44
N THR A 124 6.18 17.28 -2.41
CA THR A 124 5.43 16.02 -2.55
C THR A 124 4.24 16.00 -1.60
N SER A 125 3.06 15.69 -2.12
CA SER A 125 1.85 15.44 -1.33
C SER A 125 1.30 14.05 -1.65
N ILE A 126 0.62 13.46 -0.67
CA ILE A 126 -0.09 12.18 -0.79
C ILE A 126 -1.56 12.40 -0.48
N SER A 127 -2.43 11.68 -1.19
CA SER A 127 -3.88 11.71 -1.01
C SER A 127 -4.43 10.28 -1.00
N PRO A 128 -5.60 10.01 -0.40
CA PRO A 128 -6.24 8.69 -0.47
C PRO A 128 -6.42 8.16 -1.90
N ALA A 129 -6.61 9.04 -2.89
CA ALA A 129 -6.74 8.69 -4.29
C ALA A 129 -5.46 8.11 -4.93
N ASN A 130 -4.30 8.24 -4.26
CA ASN A 130 -3.06 7.60 -4.71
C ASN A 130 -2.98 6.13 -4.27
N PHE A 131 -3.89 5.65 -3.42
CA PHE A 131 -3.80 4.31 -2.84
C PHE A 131 -4.69 3.31 -3.58
N VAL A 132 -4.10 2.16 -3.89
CA VAL A 132 -4.82 0.93 -4.23
C VAL A 132 -4.72 0.02 -3.01
N TYR A 133 -5.85 -0.44 -2.49
CA TYR A 133 -5.89 -1.24 -1.27
C TYR A 133 -5.90 -2.75 -1.57
N PRO A 134 -4.83 -3.49 -1.23
CA PRO A 134 -4.79 -4.94 -1.38
C PRO A 134 -5.69 -5.65 -0.37
N LEU A 135 -6.56 -6.53 -0.87
CA LEU A 135 -7.52 -7.30 -0.08
C LEU A 135 -7.39 -8.79 -0.39
N PHE A 136 -7.26 -9.60 0.67
CA PHE A 136 -7.27 -11.06 0.56
C PHE A 136 -8.69 -11.58 0.69
N ILE A 137 -9.11 -12.49 -0.18
CA ILE A 137 -10.47 -13.04 -0.19
C ILE A 137 -10.45 -14.57 -0.17
N HIS A 138 -11.47 -15.19 0.43
CA HIS A 138 -11.65 -16.64 0.41
C HIS A 138 -13.15 -17.00 0.36
N GLU A 139 -13.43 -18.30 0.17
CA GLU A 139 -14.79 -18.86 0.07
C GLU A 139 -15.57 -18.91 1.40
N GLY A 140 -14.89 -18.74 2.54
CA GLY A 140 -15.52 -18.87 3.85
C GLY A 140 -16.44 -17.70 4.18
N GLU A 141 -17.34 -17.91 5.15
CA GLU A 141 -18.26 -16.86 5.63
C GLU A 141 -17.59 -15.90 6.62
N GLU A 142 -16.68 -16.42 7.45
CA GLU A 142 -16.01 -15.69 8.52
C GLU A 142 -14.62 -15.20 8.09
N ASP A 143 -14.30 -13.96 8.46
CA ASP A 143 -12.99 -13.36 8.21
C ASP A 143 -11.91 -14.03 9.08
N THR A 144 -10.78 -14.40 8.46
CA THR A 144 -9.68 -15.08 9.15
C THR A 144 -8.45 -14.16 9.24
N PRO A 145 -7.91 -13.89 10.45
CA PRO A 145 -6.72 -13.05 10.59
C PRO A 145 -5.49 -13.68 9.93
N ILE A 146 -4.60 -12.85 9.39
CA ILE A 146 -3.32 -13.29 8.82
C ILE A 146 -2.22 -13.02 9.84
N GLY A 147 -1.66 -14.10 10.42
CA GLY A 147 -0.69 -14.01 11.51
C GLY A 147 0.54 -13.16 11.17
N ALA A 148 1.19 -13.43 10.03
CA ALA A 148 2.34 -12.66 9.57
C ALA A 148 2.01 -11.22 9.12
N MET A 149 0.74 -10.82 9.04
CA MET A 149 0.31 -9.48 8.65
C MET A 149 -0.72 -8.93 9.65
N PRO A 150 -0.29 -8.50 10.86
CA PRO A 150 -1.20 -8.03 11.89
C PRO A 150 -2.13 -6.92 11.39
N GLY A 151 -3.44 -7.09 11.60
CA GLY A 151 -4.49 -6.18 11.12
C GLY A 151 -5.00 -6.47 9.70
N CYS A 152 -4.40 -7.41 8.97
CA CYS A 152 -4.92 -7.92 7.71
C CYS A 152 -5.67 -9.24 7.92
N TYR A 153 -6.68 -9.46 7.08
CA TYR A 153 -7.57 -10.63 7.14
C TYR A 153 -7.73 -11.24 5.74
N ARG A 154 -7.94 -12.55 5.68
CA ARG A 154 -8.61 -13.20 4.57
C ARG A 154 -10.10 -12.96 4.78
N LEU A 155 -10.71 -12.22 3.88
CA LEU A 155 -12.09 -11.78 4.00
C LEU A 155 -13.04 -12.76 3.32
N GLY A 156 -14.16 -13.05 3.96
CA GLY A 156 -15.27 -13.72 3.30
C GLY A 156 -15.81 -12.84 2.18
N TRP A 157 -15.78 -13.33 0.93
CA TRP A 157 -16.02 -12.48 -0.25
C TRP A 157 -17.42 -11.86 -0.31
N ARG A 158 -18.41 -12.43 0.39
CA ARG A 158 -19.80 -11.95 0.41
C ARG A 158 -20.05 -10.80 1.38
N HIS A 159 -19.44 -10.85 2.57
CA HIS A 159 -19.74 -9.95 3.69
C HIS A 159 -18.52 -9.13 4.10
N GLY A 160 -17.47 -9.79 4.59
CA GLY A 160 -16.25 -9.11 5.06
C GLY A 160 -15.61 -8.24 4.00
N LEU A 161 -15.51 -8.75 2.75
CA LEU A 161 -15.00 -7.97 1.62
C LEU A 161 -15.80 -6.68 1.39
N VAL A 162 -17.12 -6.79 1.36
CA VAL A 162 -18.02 -5.67 1.07
C VAL A 162 -17.97 -4.61 2.17
N GLU A 163 -17.86 -5.02 3.43
CA GLU A 163 -17.70 -4.14 4.58
C GLU A 163 -16.35 -3.42 4.54
N GLU A 164 -15.27 -4.14 4.25
CA GLU A 164 -13.92 -3.57 4.23
C GLU A 164 -13.75 -2.56 3.08
N VAL A 165 -14.33 -2.85 1.91
CA VAL A 165 -14.41 -1.89 0.80
C VAL A 165 -15.20 -0.64 1.21
N ALA A 166 -16.32 -0.78 1.92
CA ALA A 166 -17.09 0.38 2.40
C ALA A 166 -16.23 1.30 3.29
N LYS A 167 -15.50 0.71 4.26
CA LYS A 167 -14.60 1.46 5.15
C LYS A 167 -13.50 2.21 4.39
N ALA A 168 -12.93 1.58 3.35
CA ALA A 168 -11.92 2.20 2.49
C ALA A 168 -12.50 3.40 1.72
N ARG A 169 -13.69 3.24 1.15
CA ARG A 169 -14.38 4.30 0.42
C ARG A 169 -14.74 5.50 1.29
N ASP A 170 -15.16 5.27 2.54
CA ASP A 170 -15.51 6.35 3.49
C ASP A 170 -14.37 7.35 3.71
N VAL A 171 -13.12 6.89 3.56
CA VAL A 171 -11.91 7.71 3.70
C VAL A 171 -11.26 8.08 2.36
N GLY A 172 -11.98 7.87 1.25
CA GLY A 172 -11.57 8.28 -0.09
C GLY A 172 -10.66 7.30 -0.83
N VAL A 173 -10.46 6.09 -0.32
CA VAL A 173 -9.74 5.02 -1.04
C VAL A 173 -10.76 4.27 -1.90
N ASN A 174 -10.83 4.63 -3.18
CA ASN A 174 -11.78 4.08 -4.16
C ASN A 174 -11.13 3.09 -5.14
N SER A 175 -9.97 2.55 -4.80
CA SER A 175 -9.26 1.59 -5.63
C SER A 175 -8.79 0.42 -4.79
N ILE A 176 -9.04 -0.81 -5.26
CA ILE A 176 -8.67 -2.05 -4.58
C ILE A 176 -7.96 -3.01 -5.52
N VAL A 177 -7.21 -3.96 -4.96
CA VAL A 177 -6.72 -5.14 -5.69
C VAL A 177 -7.07 -6.41 -4.93
N LEU A 178 -7.61 -7.41 -5.63
CA LEU A 178 -8.09 -8.65 -5.03
C LEU A 178 -7.06 -9.78 -5.16
N PHE A 179 -6.78 -10.47 -4.05
CA PHE A 179 -5.92 -11.65 -3.99
C PHE A 179 -6.67 -12.86 -3.43
N PRO A 180 -6.91 -13.91 -4.22
CA PRO A 180 -7.72 -15.06 -3.79
C PRO A 180 -6.91 -16.12 -3.06
N LYS A 181 -7.40 -16.54 -1.88
CA LYS A 181 -7.01 -17.81 -1.25
C LYS A 181 -7.92 -18.92 -1.79
N VAL A 182 -7.50 -19.52 -2.90
CA VAL A 182 -8.25 -20.60 -3.58
C VAL A 182 -8.15 -21.90 -2.77
N PRO A 183 -9.26 -22.67 -2.63
CA PRO A 183 -9.23 -24.00 -2.03
C PRO A 183 -8.26 -24.93 -2.76
N ASP A 184 -7.46 -25.70 -2.02
CA ASP A 184 -6.42 -26.55 -2.62
C ASP A 184 -6.98 -27.62 -3.57
N ALA A 185 -8.22 -28.06 -3.36
CA ALA A 185 -8.91 -29.02 -4.24
C ALA A 185 -9.21 -28.47 -5.65
N LEU A 186 -9.16 -27.15 -5.84
CA LEU A 186 -9.35 -26.49 -7.13
C LEU A 186 -8.03 -26.12 -7.81
N LYS A 187 -6.89 -26.36 -7.14
CA LYS A 187 -5.57 -26.07 -7.71
C LYS A 187 -5.15 -27.18 -8.66
N THR A 188 -4.74 -26.82 -9.86
CA THR A 188 -4.22 -27.74 -10.89
C THR A 188 -2.84 -27.29 -11.35
N SER A 189 -2.07 -28.17 -12.00
CA SER A 189 -0.74 -27.82 -12.53
C SER A 189 -0.79 -26.77 -13.65
N THR A 190 -1.94 -26.65 -14.32
CA THR A 190 -2.23 -25.68 -15.38
C THR A 190 -3.01 -24.45 -14.90
N GLY A 191 -3.41 -24.41 -13.63
CA GLY A 191 -4.09 -23.26 -13.02
C GLY A 191 -5.50 -22.99 -13.55
N ASP A 192 -6.29 -24.02 -13.87
CA ASP A 192 -7.54 -23.85 -14.65
C ASP A 192 -8.62 -23.00 -13.95
N GLU A 193 -8.61 -22.99 -12.62
CA GLU A 193 -9.52 -22.17 -11.82
C GLU A 193 -9.27 -20.65 -12.00
N ALA A 194 -8.11 -20.24 -12.57
CA ALA A 194 -7.77 -18.84 -12.82
C ALA A 194 -8.73 -18.15 -13.80
N TYR A 195 -9.32 -18.90 -14.74
CA TYR A 195 -10.24 -18.40 -15.75
C TYR A 195 -11.65 -19.02 -15.64
N ASN A 196 -11.99 -19.56 -14.47
CA ASN A 196 -13.35 -19.99 -14.18
C ASN A 196 -14.24 -18.75 -14.01
N ASP A 197 -15.16 -18.52 -14.94
CA ASP A 197 -16.10 -17.39 -14.90
C ASP A 197 -17.00 -17.37 -13.64
N ASN A 198 -17.13 -18.50 -12.94
CA ASN A 198 -17.84 -18.63 -11.66
C ASN A 198 -16.88 -18.77 -10.46
N GLY A 199 -15.59 -18.61 -10.67
CA GLY A 199 -14.57 -18.66 -9.63
C GLY A 199 -14.69 -17.51 -8.63
N LEU A 200 -13.85 -17.55 -7.59
CA LEU A 200 -13.89 -16.61 -6.47
C LEU A 200 -13.71 -15.14 -6.93
N VAL A 201 -12.70 -14.86 -7.76
CA VAL A 201 -12.39 -13.50 -8.21
C VAL A 201 -13.50 -12.92 -9.10
N PRO A 202 -13.95 -13.58 -10.19
CA PRO A 202 -15.07 -13.07 -10.99
C PRO A 202 -16.36 -12.83 -10.20
N ARG A 203 -16.71 -13.69 -9.23
CA ARG A 203 -17.89 -13.46 -8.38
C ARG A 203 -17.73 -12.25 -7.46
N ALA A 204 -16.55 -12.08 -6.87
CA ALA A 204 -16.24 -10.93 -6.02
C ALA A 204 -16.29 -9.61 -6.81
N ILE A 205 -15.74 -9.57 -8.03
CA ILE A 205 -15.79 -8.39 -8.91
C ILE A 205 -17.23 -8.01 -9.22
N ARG A 206 -18.06 -8.96 -9.69
CA ARG A 206 -19.47 -8.69 -10.02
C ARG A 206 -20.26 -8.18 -8.82
N LEU A 207 -20.04 -8.77 -7.64
CA LEU A 207 -20.66 -8.32 -6.39
C LEU A 207 -20.28 -6.87 -6.05
N LEU A 208 -19.00 -6.54 -6.16
CA LEU A 208 -18.52 -5.19 -5.86
C LEU A 208 -18.95 -4.16 -6.89
N LYS A 209 -18.97 -4.51 -8.19
CA LYS A 209 -19.45 -3.62 -9.26
C LYS A 209 -20.95 -3.38 -9.21
N ASP A 210 -21.75 -4.37 -8.81
CA ASP A 210 -23.19 -4.19 -8.57
C ASP A 210 -23.42 -3.16 -7.45
N LYS A 211 -22.69 -3.28 -6.35
CA LYS A 211 -22.86 -2.41 -5.19
C LYS A 211 -22.22 -1.03 -5.35
N TYR A 212 -21.04 -0.98 -5.99
CA TYR A 212 -20.20 0.20 -6.12
C TYR A 212 -19.67 0.32 -7.57
N PRO A 213 -20.52 0.77 -8.52
CA PRO A 213 -20.14 0.84 -9.94
C PRO A 213 -18.90 1.71 -10.22
N ASP A 214 -18.66 2.70 -9.37
CA ASP A 214 -17.56 3.66 -9.45
C ASP A 214 -16.27 3.22 -8.72
N LEU A 215 -16.28 2.05 -8.07
CA LEU A 215 -15.08 1.47 -7.46
C LEU A 215 -14.13 1.00 -8.57
N VAL A 216 -12.86 1.43 -8.51
CA VAL A 216 -11.82 0.94 -9.42
C VAL A 216 -11.26 -0.38 -8.89
N ILE A 217 -11.41 -1.44 -9.66
CA ILE A 217 -10.97 -2.78 -9.30
C ILE A 217 -9.79 -3.17 -10.17
N TYR A 218 -8.64 -3.28 -9.51
CA TYR A 218 -7.46 -3.94 -10.04
C TYR A 218 -7.57 -5.44 -9.74
N THR A 219 -7.13 -6.27 -10.67
CA THR A 219 -7.03 -7.72 -10.47
C THR A 219 -5.61 -8.20 -10.71
N ASP A 220 -5.22 -9.25 -10.00
CA ASP A 220 -3.96 -9.95 -10.23
C ASP A 220 -4.13 -10.99 -11.35
N VAL A 221 -3.19 -10.99 -12.30
CA VAL A 221 -3.10 -12.00 -13.36
C VAL A 221 -1.79 -12.75 -13.17
N ALA A 222 -1.89 -13.93 -12.57
CA ALA A 222 -0.80 -14.86 -12.26
C ALA A 222 -1.43 -16.22 -11.86
N LEU A 223 -0.70 -17.32 -12.07
CA LEU A 223 -1.21 -18.66 -11.75
C LEU A 223 -0.88 -19.12 -10.32
N ASP A 224 -0.04 -18.43 -9.54
CA ASP A 224 0.41 -18.95 -8.25
C ASP A 224 -0.70 -19.21 -7.20
N PRO A 225 -1.85 -18.50 -7.19
CA PRO A 225 -2.97 -18.86 -6.30
C PRO A 225 -3.72 -20.11 -6.76
N TYR A 226 -3.60 -20.48 -8.02
CA TYR A 226 -4.37 -21.52 -8.72
C TYR A 226 -3.51 -22.75 -9.05
N SER A 227 -2.19 -22.60 -9.00
CA SER A 227 -1.22 -23.64 -9.29
C SER A 227 -1.09 -24.61 -8.11
N SER A 228 -1.09 -25.91 -8.39
CA SER A 228 -0.73 -26.93 -7.41
C SER A 228 0.74 -26.86 -6.97
N ASP A 229 1.60 -26.17 -7.73
CA ASP A 229 3.04 -26.08 -7.50
C ASP A 229 3.47 -24.76 -6.84
N GLY A 230 2.60 -23.74 -6.86
CA GLY A 230 2.85 -22.42 -6.25
C GLY A 230 3.76 -21.49 -7.07
N HIS A 231 4.01 -21.83 -8.33
CA HIS A 231 4.70 -20.97 -9.31
C HIS A 231 3.71 -20.10 -10.08
N ASP A 232 4.17 -18.95 -10.57
CA ASP A 232 3.34 -17.98 -11.30
C ASP A 232 2.94 -18.50 -12.69
N GLY A 233 3.56 -19.60 -13.15
CA GLY A 233 3.32 -20.28 -14.42
C GLY A 233 3.31 -21.80 -14.36
N ILE A 234 3.02 -22.42 -15.49
CA ILE A 234 3.00 -23.88 -15.69
C ILE A 234 4.41 -24.43 -15.53
N VAL A 235 4.56 -25.51 -14.76
CA VAL A 235 5.86 -26.16 -14.55
C VAL A 235 5.94 -27.46 -15.34
N ARG A 236 6.99 -27.58 -16.16
CA ARG A 236 7.35 -28.81 -16.86
C ARG A 236 8.01 -29.80 -15.89
N GLU A 237 8.02 -31.08 -16.24
CA GLU A 237 8.58 -32.17 -15.41
C GLU A 237 10.05 -31.95 -14.99
N ASP A 238 10.84 -31.22 -15.79
CA ASP A 238 12.24 -30.89 -15.48
C ASP A 238 12.42 -29.63 -14.62
N GLY A 239 11.31 -29.04 -14.14
CA GLY A 239 11.29 -27.87 -13.28
C GLY A 239 11.35 -26.53 -14.01
N VAL A 240 11.31 -26.52 -15.35
CA VAL A 240 11.24 -25.29 -16.14
C VAL A 240 9.84 -24.70 -16.07
N ILE A 241 9.75 -23.40 -15.78
CA ILE A 241 8.50 -22.64 -15.84
C ILE A 241 8.31 -22.23 -17.31
N MET A 242 7.23 -22.72 -17.92
CA MET A 242 6.98 -22.61 -19.35
C MET A 242 6.40 -21.23 -19.68
N ASN A 243 7.10 -20.43 -20.50
CA ASN A 243 6.71 -19.05 -20.80
C ASN A 243 5.40 -18.98 -21.59
N ASP A 244 5.41 -19.45 -22.84
CA ASP A 244 4.34 -19.19 -23.80
C ASP A 244 3.03 -19.90 -23.41
N GLU A 245 3.10 -21.13 -22.91
CA GLU A 245 1.96 -21.87 -22.40
C GLU A 245 1.34 -21.21 -21.16
N THR A 246 2.17 -20.58 -20.32
CA THR A 246 1.68 -19.77 -19.20
C THR A 246 0.97 -18.53 -19.72
N VAL A 247 1.60 -17.78 -20.63
CA VAL A 247 0.99 -16.58 -21.25
C VAL A 247 -0.37 -16.89 -21.85
N PHE A 248 -0.53 -18.04 -22.51
CA PHE A 248 -1.82 -18.48 -23.04
C PHE A 248 -2.91 -18.62 -21.96
N GLN A 249 -2.58 -19.16 -20.78
CA GLN A 249 -3.53 -19.26 -19.66
C GLN A 249 -3.81 -17.90 -19.02
N LEU A 250 -2.79 -17.03 -18.91
CA LEU A 250 -2.93 -15.68 -18.35
C LEU A 250 -3.86 -14.82 -19.22
N CYS A 251 -3.83 -14.98 -20.55
CA CYS A 251 -4.77 -14.33 -21.45
C CYS A 251 -6.23 -14.70 -21.12
N LYS A 252 -6.50 -15.99 -20.87
CA LYS A 252 -7.85 -16.45 -20.47
C LYS A 252 -8.26 -15.86 -19.11
N GLN A 253 -7.34 -15.81 -18.15
CA GLN A 253 -7.58 -15.22 -16.83
C GLN A 253 -7.93 -13.73 -16.96
N ALA A 254 -7.13 -12.96 -17.71
CA ALA A 254 -7.36 -11.55 -17.93
C ALA A 254 -8.73 -11.28 -18.57
N VAL A 255 -9.09 -12.04 -19.63
CA VAL A 255 -10.40 -11.93 -20.28
C VAL A 255 -11.55 -12.30 -19.34
N SER A 256 -11.42 -13.37 -18.53
CA SER A 256 -12.44 -13.75 -17.54
C SER A 256 -12.67 -12.65 -16.49
N GLN A 257 -11.58 -12.05 -16.00
CA GLN A 257 -11.63 -10.93 -15.04
C GLN A 257 -12.23 -9.65 -15.67
N ALA A 258 -11.85 -9.32 -16.90
CA ALA A 258 -12.43 -8.21 -17.67
C ALA A 258 -13.95 -8.40 -17.88
N ARG A 259 -14.38 -9.60 -18.29
CA ARG A 259 -15.81 -9.96 -18.43
C ARG A 259 -16.58 -9.85 -17.12
N ALA A 260 -15.92 -10.05 -15.98
CA ALA A 260 -16.52 -9.86 -14.67
C ALA A 260 -16.66 -8.38 -14.26
N GLY A 261 -15.97 -7.47 -14.94
CA GLY A 261 -16.00 -6.03 -14.70
C GLY A 261 -14.73 -5.47 -14.04
N ALA A 262 -13.57 -6.12 -14.17
CA ALA A 262 -12.30 -5.52 -13.76
C ALA A 262 -12.00 -4.26 -14.60
N ASP A 263 -11.54 -3.18 -13.95
CA ASP A 263 -11.14 -1.96 -14.66
C ASP A 263 -9.68 -2.03 -15.11
N VAL A 264 -8.85 -2.70 -14.29
CA VAL A 264 -7.42 -2.87 -14.56
C VAL A 264 -7.02 -4.31 -14.29
N VAL A 265 -6.45 -4.99 -15.29
CA VAL A 265 -5.78 -6.27 -15.09
C VAL A 265 -4.30 -6.04 -14.84
N SER A 266 -3.71 -6.77 -13.89
CA SER A 266 -2.35 -6.51 -13.42
C SER A 266 -1.51 -7.77 -13.50
N PRO A 267 -0.91 -8.08 -14.66
CA PRO A 267 -0.05 -9.27 -14.82
C PRO A 267 1.14 -9.17 -13.90
N SER A 268 1.22 -10.11 -12.95
CA SER A 268 2.28 -10.14 -11.95
C SER A 268 3.24 -11.31 -12.14
N ASP A 269 3.04 -12.12 -13.16
CA ASP A 269 3.73 -13.38 -13.44
C ASP A 269 5.21 -13.27 -13.85
N MET A 270 5.63 -12.14 -14.43
CA MET A 270 6.98 -11.92 -15.01
C MET A 270 7.33 -12.88 -16.16
N MET A 271 6.36 -13.29 -16.98
CA MET A 271 6.64 -13.98 -18.25
C MET A 271 6.99 -12.96 -19.34
N ASP A 272 7.79 -13.37 -20.31
CA ASP A 272 8.16 -12.54 -21.45
C ASP A 272 6.97 -12.44 -22.43
N GLY A 273 6.67 -11.22 -22.91
CA GLY A 273 5.64 -10.96 -23.93
C GLY A 273 4.19 -11.03 -23.44
N ARG A 274 3.95 -11.23 -22.13
CA ARG A 274 2.58 -11.36 -21.59
C ARG A 274 1.73 -10.10 -21.78
N VAL A 275 2.33 -8.91 -21.76
CA VAL A 275 1.56 -7.65 -21.84
C VAL A 275 0.91 -7.56 -23.21
N GLY A 276 1.68 -7.79 -24.27
CA GLY A 276 1.18 -7.74 -25.64
C GLY A 276 0.11 -8.80 -25.89
N ALA A 277 0.37 -10.04 -25.45
CA ALA A 277 -0.58 -11.14 -25.59
C ALA A 277 -1.90 -10.87 -24.83
N ILE A 278 -1.83 -10.36 -23.59
CA ILE A 278 -3.02 -10.00 -22.81
C ILE A 278 -3.77 -8.84 -23.48
N ARG A 279 -3.07 -7.82 -23.97
CA ARG A 279 -3.68 -6.69 -24.70
C ARG A 279 -4.45 -7.17 -25.92
N GLU A 280 -3.82 -8.01 -26.75
CA GLU A 280 -4.46 -8.60 -27.93
C GLU A 280 -5.68 -9.45 -27.57
N ALA A 281 -5.59 -10.27 -26.51
CA ALA A 281 -6.71 -11.10 -26.06
C ALA A 281 -7.89 -10.26 -25.54
N LEU A 282 -7.61 -9.20 -24.77
CA LEU A 282 -8.63 -8.26 -24.31
C LEU A 282 -9.29 -7.54 -25.48
N ASP A 283 -8.50 -7.04 -26.44
CA ASP A 283 -9.01 -6.35 -27.63
C ASP A 283 -9.87 -7.26 -28.51
N GLY A 284 -9.44 -8.50 -28.71
CA GLY A 284 -10.18 -9.51 -29.47
C GLY A 284 -11.57 -9.80 -28.91
N GLU A 285 -11.75 -9.64 -27.60
CA GLU A 285 -13.02 -9.85 -26.90
C GLU A 285 -13.80 -8.54 -26.66
N GLY A 286 -13.33 -7.39 -27.16
CA GLY A 286 -14.02 -6.11 -27.03
C GLY A 286 -13.76 -5.35 -25.72
N PHE A 287 -12.68 -5.67 -25.01
CA PHE A 287 -12.26 -5.02 -23.77
C PHE A 287 -11.15 -3.97 -23.98
N GLN A 288 -11.25 -3.16 -25.04
CA GLN A 288 -10.28 -2.10 -25.36
C GLN A 288 -10.13 -1.04 -24.25
N HIS A 289 -11.14 -0.93 -23.38
CA HIS A 289 -11.19 0.04 -22.29
C HIS A 289 -10.57 -0.46 -20.98
N VAL A 290 -10.25 -1.76 -20.87
CA VAL A 290 -9.63 -2.33 -19.67
C VAL A 290 -8.14 -2.05 -19.72
N SER A 291 -7.62 -1.43 -18.66
CA SER A 291 -6.20 -1.07 -18.57
C SER A 291 -5.33 -2.24 -18.14
N ILE A 292 -4.04 -2.17 -18.48
CA ILE A 292 -3.01 -3.10 -18.01
C ILE A 292 -2.03 -2.36 -17.10
N MET A 293 -2.01 -2.75 -15.81
CA MET A 293 -0.95 -2.36 -14.88
C MET A 293 0.10 -3.46 -14.80
N SER A 294 1.13 -3.35 -15.61
CA SER A 294 2.16 -4.37 -15.70
C SER A 294 3.08 -4.35 -14.48
N TYR A 295 3.36 -5.52 -13.89
CA TYR A 295 4.42 -5.67 -12.89
C TYR A 295 5.79 -5.71 -13.55
N THR A 296 6.13 -4.61 -14.22
CA THR A 296 7.32 -4.43 -15.05
C THR A 296 8.62 -4.78 -14.35
N ALA A 297 8.81 -4.27 -13.12
CA ALA A 297 10.03 -4.52 -12.37
C ALA A 297 9.70 -5.27 -11.07
N LYS A 298 9.32 -6.55 -11.18
CA LYS A 298 9.09 -7.45 -10.04
C LYS A 298 10.33 -8.29 -9.75
N TYR A 299 10.97 -7.98 -8.64
CA TYR A 299 12.21 -8.62 -8.21
C TYR A 299 11.98 -9.93 -7.45
N ALA A 300 12.94 -10.86 -7.54
CA ALA A 300 13.05 -12.10 -6.78
C ALA A 300 13.41 -11.79 -5.31
N SER A 301 12.45 -11.23 -4.58
CA SER A 301 12.66 -10.61 -3.27
C SER A 301 12.28 -11.52 -2.10
N SER A 302 12.99 -11.36 -0.98
CA SER A 302 12.67 -12.00 0.30
C SER A 302 11.59 -11.27 1.11
N PHE A 303 11.12 -10.10 0.66
CA PHE A 303 10.08 -9.34 1.35
C PHE A 303 8.65 -9.91 1.16
N TYR A 304 8.48 -10.98 0.37
CA TYR A 304 7.17 -11.56 0.06
C TYR A 304 6.67 -12.60 1.07
N GLY A 305 7.48 -12.98 2.07
CA GLY A 305 7.15 -14.04 3.03
C GLY A 305 5.73 -13.92 3.62
N PRO A 306 5.33 -12.78 4.21
CA PRO A 306 4.00 -12.64 4.80
C PRO A 306 2.84 -12.76 3.80
N PHE A 307 3.00 -12.32 2.56
CA PHE A 307 1.99 -12.48 1.50
C PHE A 307 1.82 -13.96 1.12
N ARG A 308 2.93 -14.69 1.02
CA ARG A 308 2.88 -16.13 0.70
C ARG A 308 2.22 -16.92 1.82
N GLU A 309 2.39 -16.52 3.09
CA GLU A 309 1.60 -17.06 4.20
C GLU A 309 0.11 -16.69 4.06
N ALA A 310 -0.20 -15.44 3.67
CA ALA A 310 -1.58 -15.00 3.45
C ALA A 310 -2.31 -15.85 2.39
N LEU A 311 -1.66 -16.29 1.32
CA LEU A 311 -2.27 -17.11 0.27
C LEU A 311 -1.96 -18.61 0.34
N ASP A 312 -1.00 -19.00 1.18
CA ASP A 312 -0.40 -20.36 1.17
C ASP A 312 0.10 -20.73 -0.25
N SER A 313 0.77 -19.78 -0.89
CA SER A 313 1.26 -19.87 -2.27
C SER A 313 2.78 -19.91 -2.33
N ASN A 314 3.43 -20.40 -1.27
CA ASN A 314 4.86 -20.67 -1.34
C ASN A 314 5.12 -21.71 -2.45
N PRO A 315 6.12 -21.50 -3.33
CA PRO A 315 6.55 -22.53 -4.25
C PRO A 315 6.82 -23.83 -3.48
N ARG A 316 6.22 -24.93 -3.92
CA ARG A 316 6.43 -26.23 -3.27
C ARG A 316 7.87 -26.73 -3.45
N PHE A 317 8.56 -26.23 -4.48
CA PHE A 317 9.97 -26.47 -4.76
C PHE A 317 10.62 -25.26 -5.44
N GLY A 318 11.95 -25.20 -5.34
CA GLY A 318 12.76 -24.19 -6.02
C GLY A 318 12.54 -22.76 -5.50
N ASP A 319 12.82 -21.79 -6.37
CA ASP A 319 12.59 -20.38 -6.14
C ASP A 319 12.04 -19.71 -7.41
N LYS A 320 11.76 -18.40 -7.34
CA LYS A 320 11.17 -17.62 -8.45
C LYS A 320 12.23 -16.89 -9.30
N LYS A 321 13.52 -17.25 -9.18
CA LYS A 321 14.65 -16.49 -9.78
C LYS A 321 14.83 -16.72 -11.28
N THR A 322 14.13 -17.67 -11.88
CA THR A 322 14.19 -17.92 -13.32
C THR A 322 13.30 -16.98 -14.14
N TYR A 323 12.47 -16.16 -13.46
CA TYR A 323 11.56 -15.20 -14.09
C TYR A 323 11.48 -13.86 -13.34
N GLN A 324 11.50 -13.87 -12.00
CA GLN A 324 11.59 -12.60 -11.25
C GLN A 324 13.01 -12.04 -11.30
N MET A 325 13.12 -10.72 -11.44
CA MET A 325 14.40 -10.05 -11.64
C MET A 325 15.37 -10.22 -10.48
N ASN A 326 16.67 -10.24 -10.77
CA ASN A 326 17.70 -10.25 -9.74
C ASN A 326 17.75 -8.91 -8.99
N PRO A 327 17.62 -8.87 -7.65
CA PRO A 327 17.74 -7.64 -6.84
C PRO A 327 19.02 -6.82 -7.05
N ALA A 328 20.08 -7.44 -7.58
CA ALA A 328 21.34 -6.75 -7.88
C ALA A 328 21.30 -5.94 -9.20
N ASN A 329 20.27 -6.12 -10.03
CA ASN A 329 20.20 -5.53 -11.36
C ASN A 329 19.41 -4.23 -11.34
N TYR A 330 20.07 -3.13 -11.72
CA TYR A 330 19.45 -1.80 -11.87
C TYR A 330 18.99 -1.53 -13.30
N ARG A 331 19.85 -1.80 -14.28
CA ARG A 331 19.63 -1.43 -15.69
C ARG A 331 18.60 -2.32 -16.40
N GLU A 332 18.44 -3.56 -15.93
CA GLU A 332 17.50 -4.53 -16.48
C GLU A 332 16.05 -4.03 -16.39
N ALA A 333 15.71 -3.24 -15.37
CA ALA A 333 14.40 -2.63 -15.24
C ALA A 333 14.00 -1.73 -16.43
N LEU A 334 14.98 -1.16 -17.16
CA LEU A 334 14.69 -0.41 -18.38
C LEU A 334 14.38 -1.32 -19.56
N VAL A 335 14.97 -2.52 -19.61
CA VAL A 335 14.67 -3.49 -20.66
C VAL A 335 13.22 -3.93 -20.52
N GLU A 336 12.82 -4.32 -19.30
CA GLU A 336 11.43 -4.67 -18.98
C GLU A 336 10.46 -3.52 -19.28
N ALA A 337 10.80 -2.30 -18.85
CA ALA A 337 9.94 -1.14 -19.07
C ALA A 337 9.74 -0.82 -20.55
N TYR A 338 10.79 -0.90 -21.37
CA TYR A 338 10.65 -0.65 -22.80
C TYR A 338 9.83 -1.75 -23.51
N ALA A 339 9.96 -3.01 -23.09
CA ALA A 339 9.15 -4.09 -23.61
C ALA A 339 7.66 -3.85 -23.27
N ASP A 340 7.33 -3.75 -21.98
CA ASP A 340 5.96 -3.53 -21.51
C ASP A 340 5.30 -2.28 -22.11
N GLU A 341 6.03 -1.17 -22.20
CA GLU A 341 5.53 0.07 -22.82
C GLU A 341 5.23 -0.14 -24.32
N SER A 342 6.11 -0.84 -25.04
CA SER A 342 5.90 -1.14 -26.46
C SER A 342 4.77 -2.14 -26.71
N GLU A 343 4.49 -3.00 -25.73
CA GLU A 343 3.46 -4.04 -25.75
C GLU A 343 2.08 -3.52 -25.33
N GLY A 344 1.98 -2.26 -24.87
CA GLY A 344 0.70 -1.61 -24.58
C GLY A 344 0.30 -1.61 -23.10
N ALA A 345 1.26 -1.65 -22.17
CA ALA A 345 0.97 -1.37 -20.77
C ALA A 345 0.50 0.08 -20.58
N ASP A 346 -0.51 0.29 -19.73
CA ASP A 346 -1.00 1.63 -19.37
C ASP A 346 -0.28 2.18 -18.13
N ILE A 347 0.19 1.30 -17.25
CA ILE A 347 0.85 1.65 -15.99
C ILE A 347 2.01 0.67 -15.77
N LEU A 348 3.19 1.18 -15.40
CA LEU A 348 4.36 0.36 -15.07
C LEU A 348 4.53 0.28 -13.56
N LEU A 349 4.69 -0.93 -13.01
CA LEU A 349 4.80 -1.15 -11.56
C LEU A 349 6.17 -1.69 -11.13
N VAL A 350 6.70 -1.13 -10.04
CA VAL A 350 7.89 -1.63 -9.33
C VAL A 350 7.48 -2.39 -8.06
N LYS A 351 8.03 -3.60 -7.88
CA LYS A 351 7.78 -4.45 -6.71
C LYS A 351 9.05 -5.20 -6.29
N PRO A 352 9.48 -5.13 -5.01
CA PRO A 352 8.94 -4.35 -3.88
C PRO A 352 9.08 -2.82 -4.01
N GLY A 353 8.54 -2.08 -3.03
CA GLY A 353 8.48 -0.62 -3.04
C GLY A 353 9.70 0.05 -2.41
N LEU A 354 9.75 0.14 -1.08
CA LEU A 354 10.78 0.90 -0.35
C LEU A 354 12.22 0.46 -0.64
N PRO A 355 12.54 -0.84 -0.82
CA PRO A 355 13.90 -1.25 -1.13
C PRO A 355 14.35 -0.90 -2.56
N TYR A 356 13.43 -0.42 -3.42
CA TYR A 356 13.65 -0.16 -4.85
C TYR A 356 13.18 1.25 -5.26
N LEU A 357 13.26 2.23 -4.34
CA LEU A 357 12.94 3.63 -4.62
C LEU A 357 13.77 4.22 -5.77
N ASP A 358 14.99 3.75 -5.94
CA ASP A 358 15.89 4.11 -7.04
C ASP A 358 15.39 3.60 -8.39
N ILE A 359 14.74 2.42 -8.42
CA ILE A 359 14.09 1.88 -9.63
C ILE A 359 12.80 2.64 -9.94
N ILE A 360 12.00 2.98 -8.92
CA ILE A 360 10.81 3.84 -9.10
C ILE A 360 11.22 5.19 -9.72
N ARG A 361 12.30 5.79 -9.19
CA ARG A 361 12.86 7.03 -9.72
C ARG A 361 13.34 6.86 -11.16
N LEU A 362 14.05 5.76 -11.44
CA LEU A 362 14.54 5.43 -12.78
C LEU A 362 13.40 5.37 -13.79
N LEU A 363 12.35 4.57 -13.52
CA LEU A 363 11.22 4.44 -14.44
C LEU A 363 10.51 5.79 -14.62
N ARG A 364 10.30 6.55 -13.53
CA ARG A 364 9.68 7.87 -13.62
C ARG A 364 10.48 8.88 -14.45
N ASP A 365 11.81 8.76 -14.50
CA ASP A 365 12.67 9.62 -15.34
C ASP A 365 12.73 9.18 -16.81
N LYS A 366 12.36 7.93 -17.10
CA LYS A 366 12.63 7.28 -18.38
C LYS A 366 11.39 6.87 -19.17
N SER A 367 10.25 6.73 -18.53
CA SER A 367 8.98 6.42 -19.19
C SER A 367 8.00 7.60 -19.04
N PRO A 368 7.18 7.88 -20.08
CA PRO A 368 6.07 8.81 -19.99
C PRO A 368 4.85 8.23 -19.25
N LEU A 369 4.81 6.92 -19.01
CA LEU A 369 3.67 6.25 -18.38
C LEU A 369 3.57 6.55 -16.87
N PRO A 370 2.35 6.47 -16.30
CA PRO A 370 2.17 6.44 -14.85
C PRO A 370 2.99 5.33 -14.19
N ILE A 371 3.58 5.64 -13.04
CA ILE A 371 4.39 4.68 -12.29
C ILE A 371 3.63 4.22 -11.04
N ALA A 372 3.45 2.92 -10.88
CA ALA A 372 2.94 2.32 -9.66
C ALA A 372 4.09 1.73 -8.81
N ALA A 373 3.88 1.68 -7.50
CA ALA A 373 4.78 0.99 -6.58
C ALA A 373 3.98 0.16 -5.58
N TYR A 374 4.49 -1.04 -5.26
CA TYR A 374 3.86 -1.91 -4.27
C TYR A 374 4.67 -1.92 -2.98
N GLN A 375 4.17 -1.28 -1.92
CA GLN A 375 4.64 -1.50 -0.55
C GLN A 375 4.21 -2.89 -0.08
N VAL A 376 5.12 -3.86 -0.17
CA VAL A 376 4.75 -5.27 -0.05
C VAL A 376 4.56 -5.71 1.40
N SER A 377 4.10 -6.96 1.55
CA SER A 377 3.69 -7.52 2.83
C SER A 377 4.81 -7.51 3.88
N GLY A 378 6.06 -7.79 3.50
CA GLY A 378 7.20 -7.72 4.41
C GLY A 378 7.49 -6.30 4.89
N GLU A 379 7.36 -5.30 4.00
CA GLU A 379 7.53 -3.90 4.37
C GLU A 379 6.46 -3.45 5.38
N TYR A 380 5.21 -3.84 5.13
CA TYR A 380 4.09 -3.63 6.07
C TYR A 380 4.36 -4.26 7.44
N SER A 381 4.68 -5.56 7.46
CA SER A 381 4.87 -6.31 8.70
C SER A 381 6.07 -5.83 9.51
N MET A 382 7.14 -5.36 8.85
CA MET A 382 8.28 -4.74 9.54
C MET A 382 7.89 -3.47 10.29
N ILE A 383 7.07 -2.60 9.68
CA ILE A 383 6.58 -1.38 10.34
C ILE A 383 5.63 -1.73 11.48
N LYS A 384 4.67 -2.65 11.27
CA LYS A 384 3.77 -3.12 12.33
C LYS A 384 4.52 -3.74 13.51
N ALA A 385 5.52 -4.58 13.25
CA ALA A 385 6.32 -5.20 14.31
C ALA A 385 7.11 -4.15 15.11
N GLY A 386 7.76 -3.20 14.43
CA GLY A 386 8.48 -2.11 15.09
C GLY A 386 7.56 -1.23 15.94
N GLY A 387 6.35 -0.95 15.46
CA GLY A 387 5.31 -0.22 16.19
C GLY A 387 4.83 -0.95 17.43
N ALA A 388 4.47 -2.24 17.30
CA ALA A 388 4.03 -3.08 18.40
C ALA A 388 5.10 -3.21 19.51
N LEU A 389 6.38 -3.27 19.12
CA LEU A 389 7.53 -3.29 20.04
C LEU A 389 7.93 -1.90 20.55
N LYS A 390 7.25 -0.83 20.13
CA LYS A 390 7.55 0.58 20.46
C LYS A 390 8.98 1.01 20.09
N MET A 391 9.58 0.35 19.10
CA MET A 391 10.89 0.72 18.55
C MET A 391 10.78 1.96 17.66
N ILE A 392 9.62 2.14 17.04
CA ILE A 392 9.28 3.27 16.19
C ILE A 392 7.86 3.76 16.50
N ASP A 393 7.58 4.99 16.12
CA ASP A 393 6.22 5.50 16.01
C ASP A 393 5.61 4.98 14.70
N GLU A 394 4.71 3.99 14.80
CA GLU A 394 4.13 3.29 13.66
C GLU A 394 3.47 4.24 12.67
N GLU A 395 2.62 5.16 13.15
CA GLU A 395 1.86 6.06 12.30
C GLU A 395 2.80 6.99 11.54
N ARG A 396 3.78 7.57 12.22
CA ARG A 396 4.73 8.50 11.59
C ARG A 396 5.60 7.79 10.56
N VAL A 397 6.11 6.59 10.86
CA VAL A 397 6.94 5.82 9.93
C VAL A 397 6.12 5.29 8.75
N MET A 398 4.89 4.83 8.97
CA MET A 398 3.95 4.49 7.91
C MET A 398 3.76 5.66 6.95
N MET A 399 3.39 6.85 7.44
CA MET A 399 3.16 8.02 6.59
C MET A 399 4.44 8.47 5.88
N GLU A 400 5.60 8.43 6.53
CA GLU A 400 6.89 8.74 5.92
C GLU A 400 7.27 7.74 4.81
N SER A 401 6.97 6.46 5.01
CA SER A 401 7.24 5.42 4.00
C SER A 401 6.44 5.62 2.72
N LEU A 402 5.15 5.96 2.84
CA LEU A 402 4.28 6.26 1.69
C LEU A 402 4.70 7.54 0.99
N MET A 403 5.11 8.56 1.75
CA MET A 403 5.69 9.79 1.20
C MET A 403 6.98 9.52 0.42
N CYS A 404 7.82 8.59 0.87
CA CYS A 404 9.04 8.20 0.16
C CYS A 404 8.73 7.57 -1.21
N LEU A 405 7.75 6.67 -1.29
CA LEU A 405 7.30 6.07 -2.55
C LEU A 405 6.78 7.15 -3.52
N ARG A 406 5.90 8.04 -3.03
CA ARG A 406 5.38 9.15 -3.83
C ARG A 406 6.49 10.08 -4.32
N ARG A 407 7.44 10.45 -3.45
CA ARG A 407 8.57 11.33 -3.77
C ARG A 407 9.51 10.70 -4.80
N ALA A 408 9.69 9.37 -4.74
CA ALA A 408 10.51 8.66 -5.72
C ALA A 408 9.91 8.73 -7.13
N GLY A 409 8.59 8.82 -7.26
CA GLY A 409 7.93 9.02 -8.54
C GLY A 409 6.64 8.22 -8.75
N ALA A 410 6.23 7.39 -7.77
CA ALA A 410 5.02 6.61 -7.87
C ALA A 410 3.78 7.51 -7.88
N ASP A 411 2.92 7.39 -8.87
CA ASP A 411 1.60 8.02 -8.96
C ASP A 411 0.53 7.19 -8.22
N VAL A 412 0.69 5.87 -8.26
CA VAL A 412 -0.18 4.88 -7.62
C VAL A 412 0.63 4.04 -6.63
N ILE A 413 0.10 3.83 -5.43
CA ILE A 413 0.76 3.04 -4.39
C ILE A 413 -0.18 1.92 -3.93
N LEU A 414 0.22 0.68 -4.20
CA LEU A 414 -0.41 -0.49 -3.61
C LEU A 414 0.13 -0.64 -2.19
N THR A 415 -0.75 -0.55 -1.18
CA THR A 415 -0.32 -0.65 0.22
C THR A 415 -1.41 -1.22 1.13
N TYR A 416 -1.01 -2.14 2.01
CA TYR A 416 -1.88 -2.66 3.08
C TYR A 416 -2.21 -1.61 4.15
N PHE A 417 -1.47 -0.49 4.18
CA PHE A 417 -1.77 0.66 5.02
C PHE A 417 -2.81 1.61 4.43
N ALA A 418 -3.39 1.34 3.25
CA ALA A 418 -4.24 2.30 2.53
C ALA A 418 -5.36 2.89 3.41
N LEU A 419 -6.12 2.04 4.11
CA LEU A 419 -7.18 2.46 5.02
C LEU A 419 -6.64 3.27 6.22
N GLN A 420 -5.56 2.80 6.85
CA GLN A 420 -4.94 3.47 8.01
C GLN A 420 -4.37 4.85 7.63
N ALA A 421 -3.61 4.93 6.54
CA ALA A 421 -3.02 6.16 6.04
C ALA A 421 -4.08 7.16 5.60
N ALA A 422 -5.14 6.71 4.93
CA ALA A 422 -6.25 7.58 4.53
C ALA A 422 -7.00 8.18 5.72
N ARG A 423 -7.19 7.43 6.82
CA ARG A 423 -7.72 7.97 8.09
C ARG A 423 -6.84 9.08 8.66
N CYS A 424 -5.52 8.90 8.66
CA CYS A 424 -4.58 9.94 9.09
C CYS A 424 -4.67 11.19 8.20
N LEU A 425 -4.85 11.03 6.89
CA LEU A 425 -4.94 12.12 5.92
C LEU A 425 -6.25 12.91 5.99
N CYS A 426 -7.37 12.24 6.26
CA CYS A 426 -8.66 12.90 6.38
C CYS A 426 -8.80 13.70 7.69
N GLY A 427 -7.96 13.38 8.69
CA GLY A 427 -8.22 13.69 10.09
C GLY A 427 -9.44 12.88 10.55
N GLU A 428 -9.40 12.23 11.71
CA GLU A 428 -10.47 11.33 12.20
C GLU A 428 -11.81 12.03 12.55
N LYS A 429 -12.28 12.99 11.74
CA LYS A 429 -13.54 13.70 11.88
C LYS A 429 -14.16 13.98 10.51
N ARG A 430 -14.76 12.95 9.91
CA ARG A 430 -15.94 13.14 9.05
C ARG A 430 -17.15 12.60 9.78
#